data_AF-A0A969K9M3-F1
#
_entry.id   AF-A0A969K9M3-F1
#
_cell.length_a   1.000
_cell.length_b   1.000
_cell.length_c   1.000
_cell.angle_alpha   90.00
_cell.angle_beta   90.00
_cell.angle_gamma   90.00
#
_symmetry.space_group_name_H-M   'P 1'
#
loop_
_entity.id
_entity.type
_entity.pdbx_description
1 polymer ?
#
loop_
_entity_poly.entity_id
_entity_poly.type
_entity_poly.pdbx_seq_one_letter_code
_entity_poly.pdbx_strand_id
1 'polypeptide(L)'
;MTQVGGDYVGGDRIDAQQSQGFINRPTGPVRQQFGDTVRGDKISGNITATGISGTGVSIGHQGQVQVQQGSGQSASVNPFARVYEAITARPADPDVDKEEITRAVQVIEQEARKSDQASEKRLTRWLHSLAAMAEDIFALTVAALTNPQVAGMTVARRVAERVRREQ
;
A
#
# COMPACT_ATOMS: atom_id res chain seq x y z
N MET A 1 39.66 28.81 -33.65
CA MET A 1 39.14 29.54 -32.47
C MET A 1 38.42 30.79 -32.95
N THR A 2 37.10 30.72 -33.15
CA THR A 2 36.12 31.80 -32.91
C THR A 2 34.71 31.20 -32.92
N GLN A 3 33.90 31.64 -31.98
CA GLN A 3 32.56 31.22 -31.57
C GLN A 3 31.50 32.18 -32.13
N VAL A 4 30.37 31.69 -32.66
CA VAL A 4 29.01 32.30 -32.67
C VAL A 4 28.07 31.15 -33.14
N GLY A 5 26.96 30.71 -32.52
CA GLY A 5 25.93 31.38 -31.72
C GLY A 5 24.71 31.70 -32.61
N GLY A 6 23.59 30.98 -32.50
CA GLY A 6 22.33 31.40 -33.13
C GLY A 6 21.26 30.33 -33.27
N ASP A 7 20.43 30.14 -32.23
CA ASP A 7 19.11 29.52 -32.32
C ASP A 7 18.15 30.46 -33.08
N TYR A 8 17.44 29.92 -34.07
CA TYR A 8 16.19 30.49 -34.58
C TYR A 8 15.21 29.35 -34.84
N VAL A 9 14.27 29.16 -33.90
CA VAL A 9 13.05 28.37 -34.12
C VAL A 9 11.97 29.36 -34.54
N GLY A 10 11.53 29.26 -35.79
CA GLY A 10 10.41 30.03 -36.30
C GLY A 10 9.15 29.75 -35.47
N GLY A 11 8.66 30.74 -34.75
CA GLY A 11 7.33 30.69 -34.17
C GLY A 11 6.30 30.78 -35.28
N ASP A 12 5.54 29.70 -35.50
CA ASP A 12 4.32 29.74 -36.29
C ASP A 12 3.41 30.81 -35.69
N ARG A 13 3.21 31.92 -36.42
CA ARG A 13 2.11 32.83 -36.15
C ARG A 13 0.83 32.10 -36.58
N ILE A 14 0.15 31.49 -35.63
CA ILE A 14 -1.23 31.04 -35.84
C ILE A 14 -2.11 32.29 -35.82
N ASP A 15 -2.53 32.72 -37.01
CA ASP A 15 -3.47 33.81 -37.20
C ASP A 15 -4.88 33.32 -36.82
N ALA A 16 -5.27 33.59 -35.56
CA ALA A 16 -6.52 33.10 -34.98
C ALA A 16 -7.79 33.81 -35.54
N GLN A 17 -7.66 34.66 -36.57
CA GLN A 17 -8.79 35.38 -37.16
C GLN A 17 -9.78 34.48 -37.93
N GLN A 18 -9.43 33.22 -38.22
CA GLN A 18 -10.32 32.29 -38.93
C GLN A 18 -10.99 31.23 -38.05
N SER A 19 -10.79 31.24 -36.73
CA SER A 19 -11.50 30.32 -35.83
C SER A 19 -12.94 30.79 -35.56
N GLN A 20 -13.77 30.81 -36.59
CA GLN A 20 -15.23 30.89 -36.46
C GLN A 20 -15.75 29.59 -35.83
N GLY A 21 -15.85 29.55 -34.50
CA GLY A 21 -16.39 28.36 -33.84
C GLY A 21 -16.56 28.41 -32.32
N PHE A 22 -16.11 29.45 -31.63
CA PHE A 22 -16.30 29.54 -30.19
C PHE A 22 -17.61 30.26 -29.85
N ILE A 23 -18.66 29.46 -29.62
CA ILE A 23 -19.92 29.87 -28.98
C ILE A 23 -19.65 30.08 -27.47
N ASN A 24 -18.79 31.05 -27.14
CA ASN A 24 -18.78 31.68 -25.83
C ASN A 24 -17.88 32.90 -25.90
N ARG A 25 -18.47 34.10 -25.87
CA ARG A 25 -17.74 35.38 -25.81
C ARG A 25 -17.62 35.79 -24.35
N PRO A 26 -16.55 35.42 -23.62
CA PRO A 26 -16.28 36.05 -22.33
C PRO A 26 -15.93 37.52 -22.58
N THR A 27 -16.78 38.44 -22.13
CA THR A 27 -16.48 39.88 -22.11
C THR A 27 -15.54 40.19 -20.96
N GLY A 28 -14.24 40.01 -21.21
CA GLY A 28 -13.15 40.31 -20.28
C GLY A 28 -11.80 39.85 -20.87
N PRO A 29 -10.65 40.38 -20.42
CA PRO A 29 -9.35 39.93 -20.90
C PRO A 29 -9.18 38.44 -20.58
N VAL A 30 -9.21 37.59 -21.61
CA VAL A 30 -9.03 36.15 -21.49
C VAL A 30 -7.54 35.88 -21.27
N ARG A 31 -7.16 35.48 -20.06
CA ARG A 31 -5.85 34.86 -19.82
C ARG A 31 -5.93 33.41 -20.25
N GLN A 32 -5.51 33.12 -21.48
CA GLN A 32 -5.29 31.75 -21.94
C GLN A 32 -4.07 31.21 -21.19
N GLN A 33 -4.32 30.40 -20.16
CA GLN A 33 -3.28 29.70 -19.44
C GLN A 33 -3.02 28.40 -20.20
N PHE A 34 -1.97 28.36 -21.02
CA PHE A 34 -1.47 27.12 -21.61
C PHE A 34 -0.78 26.32 -20.50
N GLY A 35 -1.57 25.54 -19.78
CA GLY A 35 -1.10 24.72 -18.67
C GLY A 35 -2.27 24.03 -17.98
N ASP A 36 -2.15 22.71 -17.87
CA ASP A 36 -3.11 21.84 -17.17
C ASP A 36 -3.22 22.30 -15.71
N THR A 37 -4.39 22.83 -15.32
CA THR A 37 -4.61 23.24 -13.93
C THR A 37 -4.85 21.98 -13.10
N VAL A 38 -3.79 21.46 -12.51
CA VAL A 38 -3.88 20.30 -11.63
C VAL A 38 -3.90 20.76 -10.18
N ARG A 39 -5.00 20.54 -9.47
CA ARG A 39 -5.10 20.77 -8.02
C ARG A 39 -4.65 19.53 -7.23
N GLY A 40 -3.52 18.95 -7.65
CA GLY A 40 -2.88 17.74 -7.13
C GLY A 40 -1.81 17.21 -8.11
N ASP A 41 -0.93 16.31 -7.67
CA ASP A 41 0.11 15.73 -8.53
C ASP A 41 -0.52 14.83 -9.61
N LYS A 42 -0.53 15.27 -10.86
CA LYS A 42 -0.86 14.41 -12.01
C LYS A 42 0.33 13.49 -12.27
N ILE A 43 0.23 12.24 -11.85
CA ILE A 43 1.15 11.19 -12.32
C ILE A 43 0.52 10.55 -13.55
N SER A 44 0.95 10.97 -14.74
CA SER A 44 0.56 10.36 -16.00
C SER A 44 1.67 9.42 -16.47
N GLY A 45 1.62 8.16 -16.03
CA GLY A 45 2.57 7.12 -16.43
C GLY A 45 2.45 5.85 -15.57
N ASN A 46 3.12 4.77 -16.00
CA ASN A 46 3.29 3.59 -15.16
C ASN A 46 4.13 3.95 -13.93
N ILE A 47 3.54 3.83 -12.74
CA ILE A 47 4.28 3.96 -11.47
C ILE A 47 4.89 2.61 -11.15
N THR A 48 6.19 2.45 -11.43
CA THR A 48 6.94 1.29 -10.96
C THR A 48 7.52 1.61 -9.59
N ALA A 49 6.83 1.16 -8.54
CA ALA A 49 7.33 1.28 -7.17
C ALA A 49 8.18 0.05 -6.82
N THR A 50 9.50 0.19 -6.82
CA THR A 50 10.42 -0.85 -6.32
C THR A 50 10.59 -0.69 -4.82
N GLY A 51 10.20 -1.70 -4.04
CA GLY A 51 10.43 -1.72 -2.59
C GLY A 51 9.30 -1.15 -1.73
N ILE A 52 8.03 -1.28 -2.13
CA ILE A 52 6.91 -1.04 -1.21
C ILE A 52 6.97 -2.12 -0.12
N SER A 53 7.38 -1.73 1.09
CA SER A 53 7.22 -2.53 2.30
C SER A 53 6.07 -1.93 3.12
N GLY A 54 4.87 -2.40 2.82
CA GLY A 54 3.64 -1.93 3.45
C GLY A 54 2.41 -2.42 2.68
N THR A 55 1.33 -2.68 3.39
CA THR A 55 0.07 -3.23 2.85
C THR A 55 -1.01 -2.17 2.64
N GLY A 56 -0.66 -0.88 2.77
CA GLY A 56 -1.57 0.23 2.54
C GLY A 56 -1.43 0.79 1.13
N VAL A 57 -2.08 0.17 0.14
CA VAL A 57 -2.29 0.78 -1.18
C VAL A 57 -3.73 1.29 -1.21
N SER A 58 -3.91 2.60 -1.09
CA SER A 58 -5.23 3.24 -1.26
C SER A 58 -5.40 3.66 -2.71
N ILE A 59 -6.35 3.04 -3.40
CA ILE A 59 -6.62 3.27 -4.82
C ILE A 59 -7.96 4.00 -4.93
N GLY A 60 -7.98 5.10 -5.68
CA GLY A 60 -9.22 5.82 -5.98
C GLY A 60 -10.23 4.96 -6.74
N HIS A 61 -11.49 5.35 -6.71
CA HIS A 61 -12.57 4.69 -7.44
C HIS A 61 -12.19 4.52 -8.94
N GLN A 62 -12.21 3.28 -9.44
CA GLN A 62 -11.78 2.80 -10.78
C GLN A 62 -10.31 2.42 -10.98
N GLY A 63 -9.43 2.51 -9.98
CA GLY A 63 -8.08 1.95 -10.14
C GLY A 63 -8.06 0.43 -9.92
N GLN A 64 -7.56 -0.32 -10.91
CA GLN A 64 -7.30 -1.75 -10.79
C GLN A 64 -5.80 -1.95 -10.50
N VAL A 65 -5.48 -2.68 -9.43
CA VAL A 65 -4.10 -3.08 -9.15
C VAL A 65 -3.95 -4.57 -9.43
N GLN A 66 -3.00 -4.89 -10.31
CA GLN A 66 -2.52 -6.25 -10.51
C GLN A 66 -1.21 -6.40 -9.72
N VAL A 67 -1.30 -7.02 -8.54
CA VAL A 67 -0.11 -7.33 -7.73
C VAL A 67 0.62 -8.49 -8.39
N GLN A 68 1.54 -8.20 -9.31
CA GLN A 68 2.46 -9.20 -9.83
C GLN A 68 3.57 -9.39 -8.78
N GLN A 69 3.34 -10.28 -7.82
CA GLN A 69 4.37 -10.70 -6.88
C GLN A 69 5.47 -11.42 -7.68
N GLY A 70 6.55 -10.69 -7.97
CA GLY A 70 7.66 -11.20 -8.78
C GLY A 70 8.18 -12.51 -8.21
N SER A 71 7.99 -13.58 -8.98
CA SER A 71 8.46 -14.94 -8.73
C SER A 71 9.99 -15.01 -8.85
N GLY A 72 10.71 -14.38 -7.93
CA GLY A 72 12.16 -14.21 -8.00
C GLY A 72 12.87 -14.11 -6.66
N GLN A 73 12.25 -14.53 -5.56
CA GLN A 73 12.93 -14.67 -4.27
C GLN A 73 12.70 -16.09 -3.77
N SER A 74 13.80 -16.76 -3.43
CA SER A 74 13.86 -18.06 -2.75
C SER A 74 12.64 -18.24 -1.87
N ALA A 75 11.90 -19.34 -2.07
CA ALA A 75 10.64 -19.68 -1.41
C ALA A 75 10.73 -19.51 0.12
N SER A 76 10.62 -18.27 0.57
CA SER A 76 10.61 -17.89 1.96
C SER A 76 9.18 -18.19 2.36
N VAL A 77 9.00 -19.37 2.95
CA VAL A 77 7.70 -19.84 3.43
C VAL A 77 7.15 -18.75 4.34
N ASN A 78 6.18 -17.97 3.84
CA ASN A 78 5.57 -16.93 4.65
C ASN A 78 4.75 -17.65 5.73
N PRO A 79 5.13 -17.57 7.02
CA PRO A 79 4.43 -18.31 8.07
C PRO A 79 2.99 -17.84 8.25
N PHE A 80 2.66 -16.63 7.77
CA PHE A 80 1.31 -16.05 7.83
C PHE A 80 0.43 -16.38 6.63
N ALA A 81 0.94 -17.09 5.60
CA ALA A 81 0.14 -17.37 4.39
C ALA A 81 -1.20 -18.07 4.73
N ARG A 82 -1.15 -19.07 5.61
CA ARG A 82 -2.34 -19.77 6.12
C ARG A 82 -3.30 -18.87 6.90
N VAL A 83 -2.79 -17.85 7.58
CA VAL A 83 -3.60 -16.88 8.33
C VAL A 83 -4.39 -16.02 7.35
N TYR A 84 -3.75 -15.51 6.29
CA TYR A 84 -4.43 -14.72 5.26
C TYR A 84 -5.45 -15.53 4.45
N GLU A 85 -5.15 -16.80 4.16
CA GLU A 85 -6.13 -17.73 3.57
C GLU A 85 -7.37 -17.86 4.47
N ALA A 86 -7.17 -18.05 5.78
CA ALA A 86 -8.27 -18.19 6.74
C ALA A 86 -9.12 -16.91 6.84
N ILE A 87 -8.50 -15.73 6.86
CA ILE A 87 -9.24 -14.45 6.88
C ILE A 87 -10.10 -14.30 5.62
N THR A 88 -9.54 -14.66 4.46
CA THR A 88 -10.26 -14.55 3.18
C THR A 88 -11.46 -15.50 3.16
N ALA A 89 -11.26 -16.74 3.60
CA ALA A 89 -12.27 -17.80 3.63
C ALA A 89 -13.34 -17.62 4.72
N ARG A 90 -13.10 -16.74 5.71
CA ARG A 90 -14.05 -16.47 6.80
C ARG A 90 -15.39 -15.98 6.24
N PRO A 91 -16.55 -16.38 6.78
CA PRO A 91 -17.83 -15.77 6.41
C PRO A 91 -17.82 -14.26 6.68
N ALA A 92 -18.69 -13.50 5.99
CA ALA A 92 -18.90 -12.10 6.35
C ALA A 92 -19.55 -12.03 7.74
N ASP A 93 -18.97 -11.23 8.63
CA ASP A 93 -19.44 -11.01 10.00
C ASP A 93 -19.85 -9.54 10.12
N PRO A 94 -21.09 -9.21 10.54
CA PRO A 94 -21.51 -7.81 10.69
C PRO A 94 -20.77 -7.08 11.83
N ASP A 95 -20.23 -7.80 12.81
CA ASP A 95 -19.59 -7.20 13.99
C ASP A 95 -18.08 -7.01 13.81
N VAL A 96 -17.47 -7.68 12.81
CA VAL A 96 -16.01 -7.67 12.60
C VAL A 96 -15.66 -7.59 11.12
N ASP A 97 -14.97 -6.50 10.75
CA ASP A 97 -14.48 -6.30 9.39
C ASP A 97 -13.24 -7.15 9.10
N LYS A 98 -13.27 -7.89 7.98
CA LYS A 98 -12.13 -8.68 7.49
C LYS A 98 -10.90 -7.81 7.22
N GLU A 99 -11.09 -6.57 6.78
CA GLU A 99 -10.02 -5.60 6.52
C GLU A 99 -9.33 -5.20 7.83
N GLU A 100 -10.08 -5.10 8.93
CA GLU A 100 -9.55 -4.81 10.25
C GLU A 100 -8.71 -5.97 10.79
N ILE A 101 -9.22 -7.21 10.68
CA ILE A 101 -8.46 -8.42 11.03
C ILE A 101 -7.18 -8.51 10.20
N THR A 102 -7.29 -8.28 8.89
CA THR A 102 -6.16 -8.30 7.96
C THR A 102 -5.09 -7.28 8.37
N ARG A 103 -5.50 -6.05 8.69
CA ARG A 103 -4.59 -5.00 9.14
C ARG A 103 -3.90 -5.37 10.45
N ALA A 104 -4.63 -5.95 11.41
CA ALA A 104 -4.05 -6.39 12.68
C ALA A 104 -2.97 -7.45 12.46
N VAL A 105 -3.24 -8.47 11.63
CA VAL A 105 -2.27 -9.53 11.28
C VAL A 105 -1.05 -8.95 10.57
N GLN A 106 -1.23 -8.00 9.65
CA GLN A 106 -0.13 -7.34 8.95
C GLN A 106 0.79 -6.57 9.90
N VAL A 107 0.22 -5.86 10.89
CA VAL A 107 1.04 -5.14 11.88
C VAL A 107 1.82 -6.12 12.77
N ILE A 108 1.20 -7.24 13.16
CA ILE A 108 1.87 -8.32 13.91
C ILE A 108 3.01 -8.92 13.08
N GLU A 109 2.78 -9.22 11.81
CA GLU A 109 3.80 -9.74 10.89
C GLU A 109 4.98 -8.77 10.75
N GLN A 110 4.70 -7.49 10.51
CA GLN A 110 5.73 -6.46 10.37
C GLN A 110 6.55 -6.30 11.66
N GLU A 111 5.90 -6.31 12.82
CA GLU A 111 6.59 -6.19 14.10
C GLU A 111 7.39 -7.45 14.41
N ALA A 112 6.86 -8.64 14.11
CA ALA A 112 7.56 -9.91 14.30
C ALA A 112 8.79 -10.06 13.39
N ARG A 113 8.74 -9.52 12.17
CA ARG A 113 9.89 -9.48 11.23
C ARG A 113 11.08 -8.67 11.74
N LYS A 114 10.88 -7.81 12.74
CA LYS A 114 11.96 -7.07 13.40
C LYS A 114 12.78 -7.95 14.36
N SER A 115 12.36 -9.19 14.60
CA SER A 115 13.09 -10.17 15.41
C SER A 115 13.40 -9.61 16.81
N ASP A 116 14.68 -9.44 17.15
CA ASP A 116 15.11 -8.93 18.47
C ASP A 116 14.81 -7.44 18.69
N GLN A 117 14.49 -6.69 17.62
CA GLN A 117 14.06 -5.28 17.72
C GLN A 117 12.53 -5.12 17.84
N ALA A 118 11.78 -6.23 17.88
CA ALA A 118 10.33 -6.19 18.01
C ALA A 118 9.91 -5.62 19.37
N SER A 119 8.92 -4.74 19.38
CA SER A 119 8.33 -4.20 20.60
C SER A 119 7.33 -5.18 21.21
N GLU A 120 7.69 -5.80 22.34
CA GLU A 120 6.81 -6.71 23.07
C GLU A 120 5.45 -6.08 23.41
N LYS A 121 5.46 -4.82 23.85
CA LYS A 121 4.25 -4.08 24.22
C LYS A 121 3.30 -3.92 23.03
N ARG A 122 3.84 -3.65 21.83
CA ARG A 122 3.04 -3.54 20.61
C ARG A 122 2.46 -4.89 20.19
N LEU A 123 3.29 -5.92 20.14
CA LEU A 123 2.85 -7.27 19.80
C LEU A 123 1.75 -7.75 20.75
N THR A 124 1.92 -7.56 22.06
CA THR A 124 0.93 -7.93 23.08
C THR A 124 -0.40 -7.24 22.82
N ARG A 125 -0.37 -5.91 22.63
CA ARG A 125 -1.58 -5.12 22.33
C ARG A 125 -2.31 -5.62 21.09
N TRP A 126 -1.58 -5.87 19.99
CA TRP A 126 -2.20 -6.32 18.75
C TRP A 126 -2.71 -7.75 18.82
N LEU A 127 -2.01 -8.63 19.52
CA LEU A 127 -2.45 -10.02 19.74
C LEU A 127 -3.72 -10.08 20.59
N HIS A 128 -3.84 -9.28 21.65
CA HIS A 128 -5.10 -9.19 22.41
C HIS A 128 -6.24 -8.61 21.58
N SER A 129 -5.97 -7.56 20.80
CA SER A 129 -6.98 -6.99 19.91
C SER A 129 -7.45 -8.03 18.89
N LEU A 130 -6.52 -8.78 18.30
CA LEU A 130 -6.85 -9.84 17.35
C LEU A 130 -7.67 -10.95 17.99
N ALA A 131 -7.33 -11.36 19.21
CA ALA A 131 -8.09 -12.39 19.93
C ALA A 131 -9.51 -11.94 20.29
N ALA A 132 -9.70 -10.66 20.63
CA ALA A 132 -11.02 -10.11 20.91
C ALA A 132 -11.92 -10.01 19.67
N MET A 133 -11.33 -9.81 18.48
CA MET A 133 -12.07 -9.69 17.21
C MET A 133 -12.27 -11.05 16.51
N ALA A 134 -11.25 -11.89 16.50
CA ALA A 134 -11.21 -13.11 15.72
C ALA A 134 -10.32 -14.15 16.40
N GLU A 135 -10.89 -14.85 17.39
CA GLU A 135 -10.19 -15.88 18.17
C GLU A 135 -9.60 -16.99 17.27
N ASP A 136 -10.32 -17.38 16.22
CA ASP A 136 -9.89 -18.36 15.21
C ASP A 136 -8.61 -17.92 14.48
N ILE A 137 -8.58 -16.65 14.06
CA ILE A 137 -7.43 -16.06 13.37
C ILE A 137 -6.27 -15.82 14.34
N PHE A 138 -6.58 -15.46 15.59
CA PHE A 138 -5.59 -15.35 16.65
C PHE A 138 -4.88 -16.68 16.89
N ALA A 139 -5.60 -17.80 16.99
CA ALA A 139 -5.00 -19.12 17.19
C ALA A 139 -4.03 -19.49 16.05
N LEU A 140 -4.43 -19.25 14.79
CA LEU A 140 -3.58 -19.46 13.62
C LEU A 140 -2.36 -18.53 13.62
N THR A 141 -2.54 -17.27 14.03
CA THR A 141 -1.47 -16.28 14.13
C THR A 141 -0.44 -16.68 15.18
N VAL A 142 -0.87 -17.16 16.34
CA VAL A 142 0.03 -17.69 17.38
C VAL A 142 0.75 -18.94 16.88
N ALA A 143 0.07 -19.84 16.18
CA ALA A 143 0.70 -21.02 15.57
C ALA A 143 1.80 -20.62 14.56
N ALA A 144 1.53 -19.61 13.72
CA ALA A 144 2.51 -19.07 12.78
C ALA A 144 3.74 -18.49 13.49
N LEU A 145 3.53 -17.72 14.56
CA LEU A 145 4.60 -17.10 15.36
C LEU A 145 5.42 -18.09 16.19
N THR A 146 4.84 -19.22 16.57
CA THR A 146 5.49 -20.24 17.40
C THR A 146 6.09 -21.40 16.59
N ASN A 147 5.90 -21.38 15.26
CA ASN A 147 6.43 -22.41 14.38
C ASN A 147 7.98 -22.43 14.41
N PRO A 148 8.61 -23.58 14.73
CA PRO A 148 10.07 -23.69 14.85
C PRO A 148 10.81 -23.41 13.53
N GLN A 149 10.14 -23.48 12.39
CA GLN A 149 10.74 -23.17 11.09
C GLN A 149 10.95 -21.66 10.86
N VAL A 150 10.33 -20.81 11.69
CA VAL A 150 10.46 -19.35 11.58
C VAL A 150 11.63 -18.89 12.45
N ALA A 151 12.84 -19.13 11.96
CA ALA A 151 14.06 -18.66 12.60
C ALA A 151 14.05 -17.13 12.75
N GLY A 152 14.47 -16.62 13.91
CA GLY A 152 14.60 -15.18 14.19
C GLY A 152 13.43 -14.51 14.90
N MET A 153 12.25 -15.12 14.98
CA MET A 153 11.08 -14.55 15.67
C MET A 153 11.05 -14.83 17.19
N THR A 154 12.18 -14.75 17.88
CA THR A 154 12.33 -15.12 19.30
C THR A 154 11.40 -14.31 20.21
N VAL A 155 11.36 -12.98 20.06
CA VAL A 155 10.50 -12.08 20.84
C VAL A 155 9.03 -12.33 20.53
N ALA A 156 8.69 -12.41 19.24
CA ALA A 156 7.31 -12.62 18.81
C ALA A 156 6.75 -13.96 19.31
N ARG A 157 7.56 -15.03 19.27
CA ARG A 157 7.23 -16.32 19.87
C ARG A 157 6.95 -16.21 21.37
N ARG A 158 7.82 -15.57 22.14
CA ARG A 158 7.64 -15.40 23.59
C ARG A 158 6.35 -14.65 23.92
N VAL A 159 6.09 -13.56 23.20
CA VAL A 159 4.88 -12.75 23.39
C VAL A 159 3.63 -13.56 23.01
N ALA A 160 3.67 -14.26 21.88
CA ALA A 160 2.55 -15.11 21.44
C ALA A 160 2.23 -16.21 22.46
N GLU A 161 3.26 -16.88 23.02
CA GLU A 161 3.08 -17.87 24.08
C GLU A 161 2.55 -17.26 25.38
N ARG A 162 2.95 -16.03 25.73
CA ARG A 162 2.43 -15.32 26.90
C ARG A 162 0.94 -15.01 26.73
N VAL A 163 0.58 -14.33 25.65
CA VAL A 163 -0.82 -13.94 25.37
C VAL A 163 -1.72 -15.18 25.29
N ARG A 164 -1.26 -16.29 24.70
CA ARG A 164 -2.03 -17.55 24.64
C ARG A 164 -2.37 -18.14 26.01
N ARG A 165 -1.56 -17.88 27.05
CA ARG A 165 -1.82 -18.38 28.41
C ARG A 165 -2.74 -17.45 29.21
N GLU A 166 -2.88 -16.21 28.77
CA GLU A 166 -3.69 -15.18 29.41
C GLU A 166 -5.14 -15.17 28.88
N GLN A 167 -5.37 -15.78 27.71
CA GLN A 167 -6.70 -16.12 27.20
C GLN A 167 -7.25 -17.36 27.92
#